data_AF-A0A934T0N2-F1
#
_entry.id   AF-A0A934T0N2-F1
#
_cell.length_a   1.000
_cell.length_b   1.000
_cell.length_c   1.000
_cell.angle_alpha   90.00
_cell.angle_beta   90.00
_cell.angle_gamma   90.00
#
_symmetry.space_group_name_H-M   'P 1'
#
loop_
_entity.id
_entity.type
_entity.pdbx_description
1 polymer ?
#
loop_
_entity_poly.entity_id
_entity_poly.type
_entity_poly.pdbx_seq_one_letter_code
_entity_poly.pdbx_strand_id
1 'polypeptide(L)' 'MNLNELESAVATAFPIFKKYSPNPAVTLSSGPAPICLQDFLFTAMSESDRNTLKAAGWRTNGYVAWYYQP' A
#
# COMPACT_ATOMS: atom_id res chain seq x y z
N MET A 1 -13.93 -7.73 -5.48
CA MET A 1 -13.25 -7.64 -4.17
C MET A 1 -14.26 -7.19 -3.15
N ASN A 2 -14.35 -7.86 -2.00
CA ASN A 2 -15.25 -7.42 -0.91
C ASN A 2 -14.53 -6.38 -0.03
N LEU A 3 -15.30 -5.59 0.75
CA LEU A 3 -14.74 -4.57 1.64
C LEU A 3 -13.73 -5.16 2.66
N ASN A 4 -13.94 -6.40 3.08
CA ASN A 4 -13.10 -7.09 4.06
C ASN A 4 -11.70 -7.41 3.51
N GLU A 5 -11.58 -7.73 2.21
CA GLU A 5 -10.30 -7.96 1.53
C GLU A 5 -9.49 -6.66 1.47
N LEU A 6 -10.17 -5.54 1.21
CA LEU A 6 -9.57 -4.21 1.21
C LEU A 6 -9.09 -3.81 2.61
N GLU A 7 -9.94 -3.99 3.62
CA GLU A 7 -9.60 -3.70 5.01
C GLU A 7 -8.44 -4.57 5.49
N SER A 8 -8.40 -5.84 5.11
CA SER A 8 -7.29 -6.75 5.42
C SER A 8 -5.99 -6.29 4.75
N ALA A 9 -6.04 -5.96 3.45
CA ALA A 9 -4.88 -5.47 2.72
C ALA A 9 -4.33 -4.16 3.30
N VAL A 10 -5.20 -3.24 3.73
CA VAL A 10 -4.82 -2.00 4.40
C VAL A 10 -4.25 -2.28 5.79
N ALA A 11 -4.89 -3.15 6.58
CA ALA A 11 -4.43 -3.51 7.92
C ALA A 11 -3.04 -4.17 7.92
N THR A 12 -2.75 -5.01 6.94
CA THR A 12 -1.41 -5.61 6.76
C THR A 12 -0.36 -4.58 6.36
N ALA A 13 -0.74 -3.62 5.52
CA ALA A 13 0.22 -2.72 4.90
C ALA A 13 0.50 -1.46 5.72
N PHE A 14 -0.49 -0.96 6.47
CA PHE A 14 -0.38 0.28 7.25
C PHE A 14 0.77 0.28 8.29
N PRO A 15 1.04 -0.80 9.05
CA PRO A 15 2.19 -0.88 9.95
C PRO A 15 3.54 -0.80 9.22
N ILE A 16 3.62 -1.43 8.04
CA ILE A 16 4.82 -1.38 7.18
C ILE A 16 5.01 0.05 6.68
N PHE A 17 3.97 0.71 6.19
CA PHE A 17 4.09 2.08 5.74
C PHE A 17 4.49 3.04 6.87
N LYS A 18 3.93 2.88 8.07
CA LYS A 18 4.32 3.68 9.25
C LYS A 18 5.81 3.56 9.62
N LYS A 19 6.43 2.40 9.38
CA LYS A 19 7.86 2.18 9.67
C LYS A 19 8.78 3.07 8.81
N TYR A 20 8.34 3.44 7.62
CA TYR A 20 9.16 4.07 6.60
C TYR A 20 8.65 5.46 6.17
N SER A 21 7.38 5.77 6.46
CA SER A 21 6.79 7.09 6.37
C SER A 21 5.98 7.35 7.65
N PRO A 22 6.40 8.28 8.53
CA PRO A 22 5.71 8.54 9.79
C PRO A 22 4.30 9.13 9.61
N ASN A 23 4.00 9.70 8.43
CA ASN A 23 2.68 10.21 8.06
C ASN A 23 2.21 9.63 6.72
N PRO A 24 1.83 8.34 6.67
CA PRO A 24 1.36 7.72 5.43
C PRO A 24 -0.03 8.28 5.06
N ALA A 25 -0.10 9.09 4.00
CA ALA A 25 -1.36 9.63 3.51
C ALA A 25 -2.05 8.62 2.58
N VAL A 26 -3.16 8.04 3.04
CA VAL A 26 -4.02 7.16 2.22
C VAL A 26 -4.96 8.05 1.41
N THR A 27 -4.79 8.09 0.10
CA THR A 27 -5.72 8.78 -0.80
C THR A 27 -6.65 7.76 -1.45
N LEU A 28 -7.95 7.87 -1.14
CA LEU A 28 -9.01 7.16 -1.84
C LEU A 28 -9.45 8.03 -3.02
N SER A 29 -9.02 7.70 -4.23
CA SER A 29 -9.55 8.37 -5.42
C SER A 29 -10.98 7.89 -5.72
N SER A 30 -11.88 8.83 -6.00
CA SER A 30 -13.33 8.64 -6.17
C SER A 30 -13.77 7.95 -7.50
N GLY A 31 -12.98 7.01 -8.01
CA GLY A 31 -13.28 6.21 -9.22
C GLY A 31 -13.03 4.72 -9.00
N PRO A 32 -12.90 3.88 -10.06
CA PRO A 32 -12.46 2.46 -9.97
C PRO A 32 -10.97 2.36 -9.60
N ALA A 33 -10.55 3.16 -8.63
CA ALA A 33 -9.25 3.77 -8.61
C ALA A 33 -8.47 3.29 -7.38
N PRO A 34 -7.19 2.99 -7.55
CA PRO A 34 -6.39 2.30 -6.55
C PRO A 34 -6.26 3.12 -5.26
N ILE A 35 -6.20 2.44 -4.10
CA ILE A 35 -5.74 3.09 -2.87
C ILE A 35 -4.28 3.46 -3.10
N CYS A 36 -3.97 4.75 -3.10
CA CYS A 36 -2.61 5.26 -3.24
C CYS A 36 -2.10 5.73 -1.89
N LEU A 37 -0.85 5.39 -1.58
CA LEU A 37 -0.12 6.02 -0.48
C LEU A 37 0.91 6.97 -1.07
N GLN A 38 0.71 8.27 -0.81
CA GLN A 38 1.61 9.31 -1.31
C GLN A 38 2.93 9.37 -0.51
N ASP A 39 4.00 9.65 -1.26
CA ASP A 39 5.39 9.89 -0.85
C ASP A 39 6.03 8.79 -0.01
N PHE A 40 6.35 7.70 -0.70
CA PHE A 40 7.03 6.57 -0.09
C PHE A 40 8.14 6.03 -0.99
N LEU A 41 9.40 6.23 -0.60
CA LEU A 41 10.54 5.59 -1.28
C LEU A 41 10.53 4.08 -0.98
N PHE A 42 9.88 3.31 -1.86
CA PHE A 42 9.76 1.85 -1.77
C PHE A 42 11.12 1.15 -1.83
N THR A 43 12.11 1.84 -2.40
CA THR A 43 13.53 1.43 -2.44
C THR A 43 14.15 1.35 -1.05
N ALA A 44 13.69 2.13 -0.06
CA ALA A 44 14.20 2.11 1.31
C ALA A 44 13.66 0.92 2.14
N MET A 45 12.68 0.17 1.63
CA MET A 45 12.12 -0.98 2.35
C MET A 45 13.04 -2.19 2.36
N SER A 46 12.90 -3.01 3.41
CA SER A 46 13.49 -4.34 3.43
C SER A 46 12.82 -5.22 2.36
N GLU A 47 13.54 -6.22 1.87
CA GLU A 47 12.97 -7.18 0.91
C GLU A 47 11.77 -7.94 1.51
N SER A 48 11.84 -8.27 2.81
CA SER A 48 10.74 -8.90 3.55
C SER A 48 9.47 -8.05 3.54
N ASP A 49 9.60 -6.74 3.83
CA ASP A 49 8.47 -5.81 3.85
C ASP A 49 7.86 -5.66 2.45
N ARG A 50 8.70 -5.59 1.41
CA ARG A 50 8.23 -5.56 0.01
C ARG A 50 7.48 -6.83 -0.39
N ASN A 51 7.98 -8.00 0.01
CA ASN A 51 7.34 -9.28 -0.29
C ASN A 51 6.00 -9.40 0.44
N THR A 52 5.92 -8.93 1.68
CA THR A 52 4.68 -8.87 2.46
C THR A 52 3.63 -7.99 1.78
N LEU A 53 4.02 -6.80 1.32
CA LEU A 53 3.11 -5.90 0.59
C LEU A 53 2.62 -6.51 -0.73
N LYS A 54 3.51 -7.13 -1.50
CA LYS A 54 3.15 -7.83 -2.74
C LYS A 54 2.18 -8.98 -2.49
N ALA A 55 2.42 -9.78 -1.44
CA ALA A 55 1.53 -10.87 -1.04
C ALA A 55 0.14 -10.36 -0.62
N ALA A 56 0.08 -9.19 0.00
CA ALA A 56 -1.15 -8.49 0.33
C ALA A 56 -1.82 -7.79 -0.88
N GLY A 57 -1.29 -7.95 -2.10
CA GLY A 57 -1.86 -7.41 -3.34
C GLY A 57 -1.45 -5.99 -3.70
N TRP A 58 -0.51 -5.39 -2.96
CA TRP A 58 0.01 -4.07 -3.26
C TRP A 58 1.01 -4.10 -4.43
N ARG A 59 0.96 -3.04 -5.23
CA ARG A 59 1.86 -2.80 -6.36
C ARG A 59 2.69 -1.54 -6.12
N THR A 60 3.81 -1.43 -6.81
CA THR A 60 4.71 -0.28 -6.70
C THR A 60 5.49 -0.05 -7.99
N ASN A 61 5.91 1.20 -8.21
CA ASN A 61 6.88 1.61 -9.23
C ASN A 61 8.23 2.02 -8.62
N GLY A 62 8.46 1.78 -7.32
CA GLY A 62 9.65 2.20 -6.59
C GLY A 62 9.50 3.51 -5.81
N TYR A 63 8.56 4.36 -6.19
CA TYR A 63 8.31 5.68 -5.58
C TYR A 63 6.94 5.82 -4.94
N VAL A 64 5.99 4.98 -5.36
CA VAL A 64 4.61 4.99 -4.89
C VAL A 64 4.15 3.55 -4.69
N ALA A 65 3.33 3.33 -3.68
CA ALA A 65 2.62 2.08 -3.43
C ALA A 65 1.14 2.28 -3.76
N TRP A 66 0.53 1.34 -4.47
CA TRP A 66 -0.89 1.38 -4.74
C TRP A 66 -1.55 0.00 -4.69
N TYR A 67 -2.81 -0.03 -4.28
CA TYR A 67 -3.64 -1.23 -4.22
C TYR A 67 -4.80 -1.10 -5.20
N TYR A 68 -4.89 -1.98 -6.19
CA TYR A 68 -5.88 -1.88 -7.27
C TYR A 68 -7.14 -2.69 -6.96
N GLN A 69 -8.30 -2.05 -7.10
CA GLN A 69 -9.60 -2.71 -7.16
C GLN A 69 -10.02 -2.78 -8.64
N PRO A 70 -10.27 -3.98 -9.21
CA PRO A 70 -10.84 -4.12 -10.55
C PRO A 70 -12.27 -3.60 -10.63
#